data_AF-A0A3D8HLI3-F1
#
_entry.id   AF-A0A3D8HLI3-F1
#
_cell.length_a   1.000
_cell.length_b   1.000
_cell.length_c   1.000
_cell.angle_alpha   90.00
_cell.angle_beta   90.00
_cell.angle_gamma   90.00
#
_symmetry.space_group_name_H-M   'P 1'
#
loop_
_entity.id
_entity.type
_entity.pdbx_description
1 polymer ?
#
loop_
_entity_poly.entity_id
_entity_poly.type
_entity_poly.pdbx_seq_one_letter_code
_entity_poly.pdbx_strand_id
1 'polypeptide(L)'
;MKLEFNQIPLNDFSHFECKDSDLRVQFSATLESYLAYIDAHKAESERSLVANALKALLFDKLGFVSIAEQSQGNNNSNIDLVLKNGDSIEVLIEAKKPGSAEMFSAQNVNCKALHECIFYYLRERNNERLINTSIKFLIITDFYQFYIFKASEFDRLFYKSAQIQKLYKNFNSKTSQFEGTTPEFYKEARKILDSQSYLESIASKDNILDSSTARISGCCIDLRASSKADIAKLCALFSKDFLFALRTQDINIINEPFYHELLYLMGLEEQERNGKILIIPSVESKEGKNTLYYAIISCLESTHKEIFTQAKELLARQEICEEVLEILILWINRLLFLKLLESNLKNFNKEQKDALSFLNTAKIKDFSTLNSLFFNILAKNLEQRESEPDTQSAHLKYLPYLNSSLFTRSQKELITINTLPENMRLEYFKSTRVLEDYKTPRNTPPHHGLHTFLAS
;
A
#
# COMPACT_ATOMS: atom_id res chain seq x y z
N MET A 1 -28.32 -8.65 13.03
CA MET A 1 -26.95 -8.08 13.05
C MET A 1 -27.06 -6.56 12.90
N LYS A 2 -26.04 -5.78 13.27
CA LYS A 2 -25.98 -4.33 12.96
C LYS A 2 -24.58 -3.96 12.47
N LEU A 3 -24.46 -2.86 11.74
CA LEU A 3 -23.16 -2.31 11.37
C LEU A 3 -22.55 -1.62 12.59
N GLU A 4 -21.36 -2.03 12.98
CA GLU A 4 -20.65 -1.52 14.16
C GLU A 4 -19.39 -0.77 13.78
N PHE A 5 -19.01 0.22 14.60
CA PHE A 5 -17.75 0.92 14.44
C PHE A 5 -16.66 0.15 15.19
N ASN A 6 -15.60 -0.23 14.47
CA ASN A 6 -14.40 -0.79 15.04
C ASN A 6 -13.33 0.31 15.13
N GLN A 7 -13.08 0.80 16.34
CA GLN A 7 -12.08 1.84 16.55
C GLN A 7 -10.67 1.24 16.49
N ILE A 8 -9.90 1.67 15.49
CA ILE A 8 -8.48 1.38 15.40
C ILE A 8 -7.74 2.35 16.35
N PRO A 9 -6.91 1.85 17.28
CA PRO A 9 -6.09 2.70 18.13
C PRO A 9 -5.22 3.65 17.30
N LEU A 10 -5.03 4.88 17.77
CA LEU A 10 -4.28 5.90 17.01
C LEU A 10 -2.87 5.43 16.59
N ASN A 11 -2.19 4.69 17.46
CA ASN A 11 -0.85 4.13 17.18
C ASN A 11 -0.87 3.10 16.03
N ASP A 12 -1.96 2.35 15.89
CA ASP A 12 -2.12 1.33 14.85
C ASP A 12 -2.68 1.95 13.56
N PHE A 13 -3.33 3.11 13.66
CA PHE A 13 -3.88 3.83 12.53
C PHE A 13 -2.86 4.75 11.84
N SER A 14 -2.02 5.42 12.64
CA SER A 14 -0.91 6.27 12.23
C SER A 14 0.38 5.76 12.86
N HIS A 15 1.19 5.07 12.08
CA HIS A 15 2.48 4.50 12.52
C HIS A 15 3.58 5.54 12.74
N PHE A 16 3.26 6.84 12.60
CA PHE A 16 4.22 7.93 12.66
C PHE A 16 3.90 8.91 13.80
N GLU A 17 4.97 9.44 14.39
CA GLU A 17 4.93 10.61 15.27
C GLU A 17 5.68 11.76 14.59
N CYS A 18 5.14 12.98 14.71
CA CYS A 18 5.83 14.15 14.20
C CYS A 18 7.06 14.42 15.06
N LYS A 19 8.27 14.18 14.50
CA LYS A 19 9.54 14.37 15.20
C LYS A 19 10.05 15.81 15.20
N ASP A 20 9.60 16.62 14.25
CA ASP A 20 9.95 18.04 14.15
C ASP A 20 9.31 18.86 15.28
N SER A 21 10.14 19.52 16.09
CA SER A 21 9.65 20.32 17.23
C SER A 21 8.88 21.57 16.82
N ASP A 22 9.29 22.21 15.74
CA ASP A 22 8.74 23.49 15.33
C ASP A 22 7.37 23.29 14.69
N LEU A 23 7.23 22.24 13.89
CA LEU A 23 5.93 21.81 13.36
C LEU A 23 4.95 21.46 14.49
N ARG A 24 5.41 20.77 15.56
CA ARG A 24 4.55 20.48 16.73
C ARG A 24 4.08 21.76 17.44
N VAL A 25 4.95 22.75 17.60
CA VAL A 25 4.60 24.03 18.23
C VAL A 25 3.58 24.79 17.37
N GLN A 26 3.81 24.88 16.06
CA GLN A 26 2.88 25.52 15.12
C GLN A 26 1.53 24.81 15.07
N PHE A 27 1.54 23.47 15.07
CA PHE A 27 0.33 22.66 15.12
C PHE A 27 -0.44 22.91 16.43
N SER A 28 0.24 22.93 17.58
CA SER A 28 -0.39 23.20 18.88
C SER A 28 -1.08 24.57 18.90
N ALA A 29 -0.41 25.63 18.44
CA ALA A 29 -0.98 26.97 18.39
C ALA A 29 -2.18 27.07 17.41
N THR A 30 -2.10 26.32 16.30
CA THR A 30 -3.21 26.20 15.34
C THR A 30 -4.42 25.53 15.98
N LEU A 31 -4.20 24.41 16.67
CA LEU A 31 -5.26 23.66 17.35
C LEU A 31 -5.91 24.47 18.48
N GLU A 32 -5.12 25.17 19.29
CA GLU A 32 -5.63 26.06 20.35
C GLU A 32 -6.51 27.16 19.77
N SER A 33 -6.06 27.81 18.69
CA SER A 33 -6.84 28.85 18.00
C SER A 33 -8.14 28.31 17.40
N TYR A 34 -8.08 27.12 16.81
CA TYR A 34 -9.23 26.43 16.22
C TYR A 34 -10.27 26.08 17.29
N LEU A 35 -9.87 25.46 18.40
CA LEU A 35 -10.78 25.08 19.49
C LEU A 35 -11.41 26.31 20.15
N ALA A 36 -10.63 27.35 20.44
CA ALA A 36 -11.14 28.60 20.99
C ALA A 36 -12.16 29.27 20.06
N TYR A 37 -11.94 29.21 18.74
CA TYR A 37 -12.89 29.73 17.77
C TYR A 37 -14.21 28.96 17.81
N ILE A 38 -14.18 27.62 17.77
CA ILE A 38 -15.42 26.83 17.77
C ILE A 38 -16.16 27.04 19.08
N ASP A 39 -15.46 27.11 20.20
CA ASP A 39 -16.07 27.36 21.51
C ASP A 39 -16.83 28.70 21.57
N ALA A 40 -16.28 29.75 20.96
CA ALA A 40 -16.91 31.06 20.90
C ALA A 40 -18.07 31.13 19.88
N HIS A 41 -18.06 30.30 18.84
CA HIS A 41 -18.98 30.40 17.70
C HIS A 41 -19.93 29.20 17.55
N LYS A 42 -20.12 28.39 18.60
CA LYS A 42 -21.00 27.18 18.58
C LYS A 42 -22.42 27.42 18.05
N ALA A 43 -22.94 28.63 18.18
CA ALA A 43 -24.27 29.01 17.72
C ALA A 43 -24.36 29.26 16.20
N GLU A 44 -23.23 29.51 15.52
CA GLU A 44 -23.20 29.78 14.09
C GLU A 44 -23.68 28.59 13.25
N SER A 45 -24.01 28.84 11.98
CA SER A 45 -24.41 27.78 11.06
C SER A 45 -23.27 26.79 10.81
N GLU A 46 -23.63 25.55 10.48
CA GLU A 46 -22.67 24.49 10.14
C GLU A 46 -21.75 24.94 8.98
N ARG A 47 -22.33 25.52 7.94
CA ARG A 47 -21.63 26.11 6.79
C ARG A 47 -20.60 27.18 7.21
N SER A 48 -20.93 28.02 8.19
CA SER A 48 -19.99 29.03 8.74
C SER A 48 -18.83 28.36 9.47
N LEU A 49 -19.12 27.38 10.32
CA LEU A 49 -18.10 26.64 11.07
C LEU A 49 -17.18 25.85 10.14
N VAL A 50 -17.70 25.27 9.05
CA VAL A 50 -16.87 24.60 8.04
C VAL A 50 -15.93 25.59 7.36
N ALA A 51 -16.44 26.73 6.89
CA ALA A 51 -15.64 27.71 6.17
C ALA A 51 -14.61 28.43 7.06
N ASN A 52 -14.98 28.78 8.28
CA ASN A 52 -14.16 29.61 9.16
C ASN A 52 -13.30 28.79 10.12
N ALA A 53 -13.80 27.65 10.64
CA ALA A 53 -13.03 26.82 11.55
C ALA A 53 -12.24 25.74 10.79
N LEU A 54 -12.92 24.75 10.20
CA LEU A 54 -12.25 23.61 9.56
C LEU A 54 -11.34 24.06 8.42
N LYS A 55 -11.87 24.84 7.48
CA LYS A 55 -11.13 25.31 6.31
C LYS A 55 -10.06 26.32 6.72
N ALA A 56 -10.46 27.50 7.18
CA ALA A 56 -9.52 28.62 7.35
C ALA A 56 -8.59 28.49 8.57
N LEU A 57 -9.07 27.98 9.71
CA LEU A 57 -8.29 27.94 10.95
C LEU A 57 -7.58 26.61 11.21
N LEU A 58 -8.00 25.52 10.58
CA LEU A 58 -7.32 24.23 10.70
C LEU A 58 -6.57 23.88 9.41
N PHE A 59 -7.26 23.46 8.34
CA PHE A 59 -6.59 22.87 7.18
C PHE A 59 -5.75 23.87 6.37
N ASP A 60 -6.20 25.09 6.14
CA ASP A 60 -5.41 26.11 5.43
C ASP A 60 -4.16 26.52 6.23
N LYS A 61 -4.27 26.63 7.56
CA LYS A 61 -3.11 26.91 8.43
C LYS A 61 -2.11 25.77 8.48
N LEU A 62 -2.57 24.53 8.32
CA LEU A 62 -1.71 23.36 8.13
C LEU A 62 -1.21 23.24 6.66
N GLY A 63 -1.50 24.24 5.83
CA GLY A 63 -1.00 24.40 4.47
C GLY A 63 -1.76 23.62 3.41
N PHE A 64 -2.89 22.98 3.73
CA PHE A 64 -3.69 22.26 2.74
C PHE A 64 -4.33 23.22 1.73
N VAL A 65 -4.52 22.74 0.50
CA VAL A 65 -5.45 23.38 -0.44
C VAL A 65 -6.82 22.83 -0.13
N SER A 66 -7.64 23.61 0.56
CA SER A 66 -8.97 23.18 0.99
C SER A 66 -10.09 23.99 0.31
N ILE A 67 -11.18 23.32 -0.06
CA ILE A 67 -12.34 23.94 -0.73
C ILE A 67 -13.61 23.57 0.02
N ALA A 68 -14.29 24.58 0.57
CA ALA A 68 -15.58 24.39 1.19
C ALA A 68 -16.69 24.34 0.13
N GLU A 69 -17.73 23.56 0.39
CA GLU A 69 -18.93 23.46 -0.43
C GLU A 69 -18.64 23.05 -1.88
N GLN A 70 -17.79 22.04 -2.05
CA GLN A 70 -17.44 21.53 -3.35
C GLN A 70 -18.67 20.93 -4.06
N SER A 71 -19.08 21.59 -5.14
CA SER A 71 -20.12 21.12 -6.04
C SER A 71 -19.53 20.36 -7.23
N GLN A 72 -20.28 19.41 -7.80
CA GLN A 72 -19.97 18.76 -9.08
C GLN A 72 -21.18 18.78 -10.06
N GLY A 73 -21.95 19.86 -10.09
CA GLY A 73 -23.02 20.09 -11.06
C GLY A 73 -24.42 20.18 -10.42
N ASN A 74 -25.46 19.92 -11.21
CA ASN A 74 -26.88 20.20 -10.88
C ASN A 74 -27.47 19.37 -9.71
N ASN A 75 -26.69 18.53 -9.04
CA ASN A 75 -27.17 17.74 -7.91
C ASN A 75 -26.93 18.53 -6.62
N ASN A 76 -28.02 18.86 -5.93
CA ASN A 76 -28.12 19.79 -4.79
C ASN A 76 -27.42 19.34 -3.47
N SER A 77 -26.35 18.53 -3.54
CA SER A 77 -25.56 18.09 -2.38
C SER A 77 -24.09 18.44 -2.54
N ASN A 78 -23.68 19.56 -1.96
CA ASN A 78 -22.27 19.95 -1.91
C ASN A 78 -21.53 19.12 -0.86
N ILE A 79 -20.26 18.77 -1.10
CA ILE A 79 -19.41 18.24 -0.03
C ILE A 79 -19.00 19.42 0.86
N ASP A 80 -19.14 19.29 2.17
CA ASP A 80 -18.84 20.37 3.12
C ASP A 80 -17.41 20.89 2.95
N LEU A 81 -16.42 20.00 2.94
CA LEU A 81 -15.02 20.37 2.73
C LEU A 81 -14.24 19.25 2.02
N VAL A 82 -13.39 19.64 1.08
CA VAL A 82 -12.45 18.73 0.41
C VAL A 82 -11.02 19.24 0.53
N LEU A 83 -10.06 18.31 0.64
CA LEU A 83 -8.63 18.62 0.55
C LEU A 83 -8.08 18.13 -0.80
N LYS A 84 -7.42 19.03 -1.52
CA LYS A 84 -6.84 18.75 -2.83
C LYS A 84 -5.33 18.62 -2.80
N ASN A 85 -4.84 17.67 -3.59
CA ASN A 85 -3.43 17.53 -3.93
C ASN A 85 -3.27 17.72 -5.45
N GLY A 86 -2.73 18.88 -5.84
CA GLY A 86 -2.84 19.37 -7.21
C GLY A 86 -4.31 19.48 -7.63
N ASP A 87 -4.67 18.84 -8.73
CA ASP A 87 -6.04 18.86 -9.25
C ASP A 87 -6.95 17.78 -8.65
N SER A 88 -6.39 16.81 -7.93
CA SER A 88 -7.15 15.67 -7.40
C SER A 88 -7.73 15.97 -6.01
N ILE A 89 -8.98 15.59 -5.79
CA ILE A 89 -9.56 15.53 -4.43
C ILE A 89 -9.09 14.24 -3.78
N GLU A 90 -8.38 14.35 -2.65
CA GLU A 90 -7.82 13.19 -1.95
C GLU A 90 -8.45 12.95 -0.57
N VAL A 91 -9.05 13.97 0.04
CA VAL A 91 -9.78 13.81 1.32
C VAL A 91 -11.16 14.46 1.21
N LEU A 92 -12.18 13.71 1.63
CA LEU A 92 -13.55 14.18 1.77
C LEU A 92 -13.86 14.39 3.25
N ILE A 93 -14.47 15.52 3.60
CA ILE A 93 -14.80 15.87 4.98
C ILE A 93 -16.28 16.26 5.04
N GLU A 94 -17.01 15.58 5.92
CA GLU A 94 -18.40 15.85 6.24
C GLU A 94 -18.50 16.32 7.69
N ALA A 95 -19.18 17.44 7.92
CA ALA A 95 -19.34 18.02 9.25
C ALA A 95 -20.78 17.93 9.71
N LYS A 96 -20.98 17.69 11.01
CA LYS A 96 -22.29 17.88 11.66
C LYS A 96 -22.13 18.71 12.92
N LYS A 97 -23.13 19.50 13.28
CA LYS A 97 -23.07 20.20 14.57
C LYS A 97 -22.91 19.25 15.77
N PRO A 98 -22.19 19.67 16.83
CA PRO A 98 -22.13 18.92 18.09
C PRO A 98 -23.52 18.58 18.62
N GLY A 99 -23.73 17.32 19.01
CA GLY A 99 -25.02 16.84 19.52
C GLY A 99 -26.10 16.58 18.46
N SER A 100 -25.79 16.75 17.17
CA SER A 100 -26.72 16.39 16.09
C SER A 100 -27.01 14.89 16.07
N ALA A 101 -28.28 14.51 15.94
CA ALA A 101 -28.69 13.11 15.73
C ALA A 101 -28.20 12.55 14.37
N GLU A 102 -27.78 13.42 13.46
CA GLU A 102 -27.23 13.06 12.16
C GLU A 102 -25.73 12.70 12.22
N MET A 103 -25.07 13.03 13.33
CA MET A 103 -23.63 12.81 13.54
C MET A 103 -23.28 11.34 13.74
N PHE A 104 -22.17 10.92 13.13
CA PHE A 104 -21.61 9.60 13.30
C PHE A 104 -21.06 9.41 14.71
N SER A 105 -21.32 8.25 15.31
CA SER A 105 -20.64 7.81 16.53
C SER A 105 -20.61 6.30 16.62
N ALA A 106 -19.86 5.74 17.58
CA ALA A 106 -19.85 4.30 17.84
C ALA A 106 -21.25 3.74 18.17
N GLN A 107 -22.14 4.57 18.71
CA GLN A 107 -23.53 4.22 19.01
C GLN A 107 -24.50 4.56 17.87
N ASN A 108 -24.08 5.40 16.90
CA ASN A 108 -24.90 5.89 15.79
C ASN A 108 -24.17 5.76 14.44
N VAL A 109 -23.86 4.52 14.06
CA VAL A 109 -23.07 4.23 12.84
C VAL A 109 -23.89 4.45 11.57
N ASN A 110 -25.11 3.90 11.51
CA ASN A 110 -26.03 4.04 10.37
C ASN A 110 -26.77 5.40 10.40
N CYS A 111 -26.01 6.48 10.31
CA CYS A 111 -26.46 7.86 10.40
C CYS A 111 -26.36 8.60 9.05
N LYS A 112 -26.96 9.79 8.98
CA LYS A 112 -26.99 10.59 7.76
C LYS A 112 -25.60 11.04 7.31
N ALA A 113 -24.72 11.44 8.24
CA ALA A 113 -23.34 11.83 7.88
C ALA A 113 -22.59 10.70 7.17
N LEU A 114 -22.81 9.43 7.56
CA LEU A 114 -22.26 8.29 6.85
C LEU A 114 -22.88 8.15 5.44
N HIS A 115 -24.20 8.33 5.32
CA HIS A 115 -24.88 8.26 4.01
C HIS A 115 -24.41 9.35 3.05
N GLU A 116 -24.14 10.56 3.55
CA GLU A 116 -23.54 11.66 2.82
C GLU A 116 -22.13 11.29 2.33
N CYS A 117 -21.27 10.78 3.22
CA CYS A 117 -19.94 10.30 2.84
C CYS A 117 -19.99 9.17 1.79
N ILE A 118 -20.90 8.21 1.93
CA ILE A 118 -21.10 7.13 0.94
C ILE A 118 -21.46 7.74 -0.41
N PHE A 119 -22.44 8.67 -0.43
CA PHE A 119 -22.87 9.34 -1.64
C PHE A 119 -21.71 10.09 -2.31
N TYR A 120 -20.95 10.88 -1.55
CA TYR A 120 -19.82 11.64 -2.10
C TYR A 120 -18.71 10.73 -2.62
N TYR A 121 -18.39 9.65 -1.92
CA TYR A 121 -17.42 8.68 -2.38
C TYR A 121 -17.82 8.04 -3.71
N LEU A 122 -19.08 7.60 -3.82
CA LEU A 122 -19.61 7.03 -5.06
C LEU A 122 -19.65 8.06 -6.19
N ARG A 123 -19.94 9.33 -5.88
CA ARG A 123 -19.95 10.42 -6.86
C ARG A 123 -18.57 10.66 -7.47
N GLU A 124 -17.54 10.74 -6.64
CA GLU A 124 -16.16 10.90 -7.12
C GLU A 124 -15.68 9.67 -7.90
N ARG A 125 -16.04 8.47 -7.45
CA ARG A 125 -15.63 7.20 -8.07
C ARG A 125 -16.36 6.85 -9.37
N ASN A 126 -17.57 7.37 -9.58
CA ASN A 126 -18.39 7.11 -10.76
C ASN A 126 -18.57 8.37 -11.64
N ASN A 127 -17.72 9.39 -11.48
CA ASN A 127 -17.81 10.60 -12.29
C ASN A 127 -17.47 10.28 -13.76
N GLU A 128 -18.45 10.53 -14.64
CA GLU A 128 -18.36 10.23 -16.08
C GLU A 128 -17.31 11.08 -16.82
N ARG A 129 -16.96 12.26 -16.30
CA ARG A 129 -15.95 13.14 -16.91
C ARG A 129 -14.53 12.75 -16.50
N LEU A 130 -14.33 12.44 -15.22
CA LEU A 130 -13.04 12.04 -14.68
C LEU A 130 -13.23 11.17 -13.43
N ILE A 131 -12.94 9.88 -13.55
CA ILE A 131 -13.00 8.94 -12.43
C ILE A 131 -11.88 9.30 -11.43
N ASN A 132 -12.27 9.69 -10.22
CA ASN A 132 -11.32 10.01 -9.16
C ASN A 132 -10.98 8.76 -8.33
N THR A 133 -9.81 8.17 -8.60
CA THR A 133 -9.27 7.05 -7.82
C THR A 133 -8.29 7.48 -6.71
N SER A 134 -8.09 8.79 -6.55
CA SER A 134 -7.04 9.36 -5.69
C SER A 134 -7.46 9.52 -4.22
N ILE A 135 -8.75 9.40 -3.89
CA ILE A 135 -9.26 9.53 -2.52
C ILE A 135 -8.51 8.58 -1.57
N LYS A 136 -7.92 9.15 -0.52
CA LYS A 136 -7.16 8.47 0.53
C LYS A 136 -7.97 8.30 1.81
N PHE A 137 -8.68 9.34 2.22
CA PHE A 137 -9.43 9.35 3.47
C PHE A 137 -10.80 10.01 3.33
N LEU A 138 -11.73 9.57 4.19
CA LEU A 138 -12.99 10.23 4.46
C LEU A 138 -13.05 10.56 5.95
N ILE A 139 -13.48 11.77 6.28
CA ILE A 139 -13.52 12.29 7.64
C ILE A 139 -14.96 12.71 7.95
N ILE A 140 -15.52 12.22 9.06
CA ILE A 140 -16.77 12.73 9.63
C ILE A 140 -16.43 13.42 10.94
N THR A 141 -16.87 14.65 11.14
CA THR A 141 -16.51 15.41 12.34
C THR A 141 -17.67 16.23 12.90
N ASP A 142 -17.70 16.36 14.24
CA ASP A 142 -18.53 17.36 14.91
C ASP A 142 -17.76 18.62 15.31
N PHE A 143 -16.67 18.91 14.59
CA PHE A 143 -15.68 19.93 14.87
C PHE A 143 -14.76 19.62 16.06
N TYR A 144 -15.12 18.71 16.97
CA TYR A 144 -14.28 18.29 18.09
C TYR A 144 -13.78 16.86 17.94
N GLN A 145 -14.70 15.95 17.64
CA GLN A 145 -14.43 14.56 17.37
C GLN A 145 -14.25 14.35 15.87
N PHE A 146 -13.20 13.62 15.49
CA PHE A 146 -12.92 13.27 14.09
C PHE A 146 -12.90 11.76 13.97
N TYR A 147 -13.81 11.25 13.13
CA TYR A 147 -13.82 9.87 12.67
C TYR A 147 -13.15 9.82 11.31
N ILE A 148 -11.99 9.18 11.23
CA ILE A 148 -11.14 9.14 10.04
C ILE A 148 -11.12 7.71 9.49
N PHE A 149 -11.54 7.57 8.23
CA PHE A 149 -11.65 6.30 7.53
C PHE A 149 -10.70 6.27 6.34
N LYS A 150 -9.95 5.19 6.17
CA LYS A 150 -9.20 4.93 4.93
C LYS A 150 -10.19 4.67 3.80
N ALA A 151 -9.92 5.17 2.60
CA ALA A 151 -10.77 4.97 1.43
C ALA A 151 -10.96 3.50 1.07
N SER A 152 -10.01 2.62 1.44
CA SER A 152 -10.13 1.17 1.28
C SER A 152 -11.32 0.57 2.03
N GLU A 153 -11.70 1.14 3.18
CA GLU A 153 -12.88 0.69 3.92
C GLU A 153 -14.17 1.06 3.18
N PHE A 154 -14.24 2.27 2.63
CA PHE A 154 -15.37 2.68 1.78
C PHE A 154 -15.44 1.88 0.47
N ASP A 155 -14.28 1.54 -0.10
CA ASP A 155 -14.18 0.68 -1.28
C ASP A 155 -14.77 -0.71 -1.02
N ARG A 156 -14.30 -1.37 0.04
CA ARG A 156 -14.71 -2.72 0.45
C ARG A 156 -16.18 -2.78 0.83
N LEU A 157 -16.66 -1.85 1.65
CA LEU A 157 -18.01 -1.89 2.23
C LEU A 157 -19.10 -1.38 1.28
N PHE A 158 -18.83 -0.30 0.55
CA PHE A 158 -19.88 0.44 -0.15
C PHE A 158 -19.69 0.38 -1.67
N TYR A 159 -18.51 0.71 -2.17
CA TYR A 159 -18.29 0.76 -3.63
C TYR A 159 -18.34 -0.62 -4.28
N LYS A 160 -17.79 -1.67 -3.67
CA LYS A 160 -17.87 -3.05 -4.20
C LYS A 160 -19.23 -3.72 -3.97
N SER A 161 -20.11 -3.13 -3.15
CA SER A 161 -21.43 -3.69 -2.88
C SER A 161 -22.36 -3.52 -4.10
N ALA A 162 -22.83 -4.63 -4.65
CA ALA A 162 -23.80 -4.62 -5.74
C ALA A 162 -25.11 -3.90 -5.38
N GLN A 163 -25.54 -3.98 -4.12
CA GLN A 163 -26.75 -3.31 -3.63
C GLN A 163 -26.60 -1.78 -3.64
N ILE A 164 -25.48 -1.28 -3.11
CA ILE A 164 -25.18 0.16 -3.07
C ILE A 164 -24.90 0.70 -4.47
N GLN A 165 -24.19 -0.05 -5.31
CA GLN A 165 -23.98 0.30 -6.72
C GLN A 165 -25.30 0.40 -7.49
N LYS A 166 -26.24 -0.52 -7.25
CA LYS A 166 -27.58 -0.48 -7.85
C LYS A 166 -28.35 0.75 -7.35
N LEU A 167 -28.31 1.06 -6.06
CA LEU A 167 -28.92 2.27 -5.51
C LEU A 167 -28.37 3.53 -6.19
N TYR A 168 -27.04 3.64 -6.31
CA TYR A 168 -26.40 4.80 -6.94
C TYR A 168 -26.71 4.92 -8.44
N LYS A 169 -26.78 3.80 -9.16
CA LYS A 169 -27.23 3.79 -10.56
C LYS A 169 -28.68 4.23 -10.72
N ASN A 170 -29.57 3.75 -9.85
CA ASN A 170 -30.98 4.14 -9.86
C ASN A 170 -31.18 5.62 -9.52
N PHE A 171 -30.35 6.17 -8.62
CA PHE A 171 -30.33 7.59 -8.29
C PHE A 171 -30.02 8.47 -9.51
N ASN A 172 -29.05 8.06 -10.34
CA ASN A 172 -28.63 8.84 -11.52
C ASN A 172 -29.46 8.53 -12.79
N SER A 173 -30.34 7.54 -12.75
CA SER A 173 -31.12 7.13 -13.92
C SER A 173 -32.37 8.00 -14.12
N LYS A 174 -32.46 8.64 -15.28
CA LYS A 174 -33.65 9.44 -15.67
C LYS A 174 -34.91 8.62 -15.92
N THR A 175 -34.79 7.29 -16.04
CA THR A 175 -35.91 6.37 -16.31
C THR A 175 -36.32 5.55 -15.09
N SER A 176 -35.66 5.75 -13.95
CA SER A 176 -35.99 5.08 -12.70
C SER A 176 -37.24 5.72 -12.08
N GLN A 177 -38.08 4.91 -11.43
CA GLN A 177 -39.17 5.41 -10.56
C GLN A 177 -38.64 6.02 -9.25
N PHE A 178 -37.33 5.97 -9.04
CA PHE A 178 -36.64 6.59 -7.93
C PHE A 178 -36.64 8.12 -8.09
N GLU A 179 -37.10 8.87 -7.08
CA GLU A 179 -37.27 10.34 -7.17
C GLU A 179 -35.96 11.12 -7.42
N GLY A 180 -34.79 10.46 -7.38
CA GLY A 180 -33.50 11.04 -7.76
C GLY A 180 -33.00 12.11 -6.79
N THR A 181 -33.62 12.24 -5.62
CA THR A 181 -33.27 13.23 -4.61
C THR A 181 -32.33 12.63 -3.55
N THR A 182 -31.46 13.46 -3.00
CA THR A 182 -30.48 13.01 -1.99
C THR A 182 -31.13 12.52 -0.69
N PRO A 183 -32.26 13.08 -0.19
CA PRO A 183 -32.97 12.50 0.96
C PRO A 183 -33.45 11.06 0.71
N GLU A 184 -33.97 10.76 -0.48
CA GLU A 184 -34.42 9.39 -0.80
C GLU A 184 -33.22 8.44 -0.92
N PHE A 185 -32.07 8.92 -1.44
CA PHE A 185 -30.83 8.12 -1.43
C PHE A 185 -30.42 7.75 -0.01
N TYR A 186 -30.41 8.70 0.93
CA TYR A 186 -30.01 8.43 2.31
C TYR A 186 -30.97 7.47 3.01
N LYS A 187 -32.28 7.60 2.75
CA LYS A 187 -33.31 6.69 3.27
C LYS A 187 -33.14 5.25 2.76
N GLU A 188 -32.88 5.06 1.46
CA GLU A 188 -32.63 3.72 0.91
C GLU A 188 -31.27 3.17 1.34
N ALA A 189 -30.24 4.00 1.43
CA ALA A 189 -28.94 3.60 1.97
C ALA A 189 -29.09 3.09 3.40
N ARG A 190 -29.85 3.79 4.26
CA ARG A 190 -30.17 3.34 5.62
C ARG A 190 -30.77 1.95 5.63
N LYS A 191 -31.79 1.69 4.80
CA LYS A 191 -32.45 0.38 4.68
C LYS A 191 -31.49 -0.72 4.25
N ILE A 192 -30.61 -0.45 3.27
CA ILE A 192 -29.58 -1.41 2.84
C ILE A 192 -28.64 -1.71 4.00
N LEU A 193 -28.14 -0.68 4.70
CA LEU A 193 -27.20 -0.83 5.82
C LEU A 193 -27.81 -1.57 7.02
N ASP A 194 -29.13 -1.50 7.23
CA ASP A 194 -29.85 -2.27 8.25
C ASP A 194 -30.27 -3.67 7.76
N SER A 195 -30.15 -3.96 6.47
CA SER A 195 -30.59 -5.24 5.91
C SER A 195 -29.66 -6.39 6.30
N GLN A 196 -30.25 -7.49 6.72
CA GLN A 196 -29.50 -8.68 7.13
C GLN A 196 -28.61 -9.21 6.00
N SER A 197 -29.10 -9.19 4.74
CA SER A 197 -28.34 -9.66 3.58
C SER A 197 -27.10 -8.81 3.28
N TYR A 198 -27.20 -7.48 3.42
CA TYR A 198 -26.03 -6.61 3.25
C TYR A 198 -25.04 -6.83 4.39
N LEU A 199 -25.51 -6.84 5.63
CA LEU A 199 -24.66 -7.05 6.79
C LEU A 199 -23.89 -8.38 6.67
N GLU A 200 -24.56 -9.47 6.31
CA GLU A 200 -23.94 -10.79 6.10
C GLU A 200 -22.87 -10.77 4.99
N SER A 201 -23.08 -9.95 3.95
CA SER A 201 -22.12 -9.82 2.85
C SER A 201 -20.83 -9.09 3.24
N ILE A 202 -20.85 -8.27 4.30
CA ILE A 202 -19.70 -7.48 4.75
C ILE A 202 -19.13 -7.93 6.10
N ALA A 203 -19.73 -8.92 6.74
CA ALA A 203 -19.26 -9.46 8.01
C ALA A 203 -17.87 -10.10 7.84
N SER A 204 -16.93 -9.74 8.72
CA SER A 204 -15.60 -10.36 8.70
C SER A 204 -15.66 -11.80 9.23
N LYS A 205 -14.87 -12.68 8.61
CA LYS A 205 -14.64 -14.08 9.06
C LYS A 205 -13.22 -14.24 9.62
N ASP A 206 -12.75 -13.26 10.38
CA ASP A 206 -11.46 -13.38 11.05
C ASP A 206 -11.60 -14.33 12.24
N ASN A 207 -10.82 -15.41 12.21
CA ASN A 207 -10.80 -16.46 13.22
C ASN A 207 -10.40 -15.89 14.59
N ILE A 208 -11.35 -15.79 15.52
CA ILE A 208 -11.25 -16.03 16.98
C ILE A 208 -12.69 -15.95 17.53
N LEU A 209 -13.28 -17.12 17.82
CA LEU A 209 -14.41 -17.40 18.72
C LEU A 209 -15.74 -16.60 18.65
N ASP A 210 -15.88 -15.55 17.85
CA ASP A 210 -17.15 -14.81 17.68
C ASP A 210 -17.31 -14.35 16.22
N SER A 211 -17.57 -15.34 15.35
CA SER A 211 -17.79 -15.17 13.91
C SER A 211 -19.18 -14.59 13.65
N SER A 212 -19.24 -13.34 13.15
CA SER A 212 -20.33 -12.68 12.36
C SER A 212 -20.68 -11.26 12.83
N THR A 213 -19.74 -10.31 12.73
CA THR A 213 -20.05 -8.89 12.94
C THR A 213 -19.67 -8.05 11.71
N ALA A 214 -20.63 -7.27 11.22
CA ALA A 214 -20.43 -6.29 10.17
C ALA A 214 -19.78 -5.05 10.78
N ARG A 215 -18.57 -4.70 10.35
CA ARG A 215 -17.78 -3.61 10.94
C ARG A 215 -17.25 -2.64 9.88
N ILE A 216 -17.31 -1.36 10.21
CA ILE A 216 -16.55 -0.30 9.56
C ILE A 216 -15.41 0.11 10.49
N SER A 217 -14.16 0.05 10.00
CA SER A 217 -12.99 0.36 10.82
C SER A 217 -12.45 1.75 10.53
N GLY A 218 -12.06 2.48 11.58
CA GLY A 218 -11.48 3.81 11.45
C GLY A 218 -10.88 4.30 12.76
N CYS A 219 -10.21 5.44 12.70
CA CYS A 219 -9.71 6.11 13.90
C CYS A 219 -10.76 7.09 14.41
N CYS A 220 -10.88 7.21 15.74
CA CYS A 220 -11.66 8.27 16.38
C CYS A 220 -10.73 9.04 17.32
N ILE A 221 -10.70 10.35 17.18
CA ILE A 221 -9.98 11.26 18.07
C ILE A 221 -10.94 12.32 18.60
N ASP A 222 -10.76 12.73 19.86
CA ASP A 222 -11.44 13.90 20.44
C ASP A 222 -10.40 14.96 20.77
N LEU A 223 -10.45 16.07 20.04
CA LEU A 223 -9.48 17.16 20.21
C LEU A 223 -9.56 17.83 21.59
N ARG A 224 -10.69 17.70 22.31
CA ARG A 224 -10.86 18.26 23.66
C ARG A 224 -10.19 17.40 24.74
N ALA A 225 -10.02 16.11 24.48
CA ALA A 225 -9.46 15.14 25.42
C ALA A 225 -7.96 14.87 25.18
N SER A 226 -7.34 15.61 24.25
CA SER A 226 -5.98 15.35 23.80
C SER A 226 -4.94 15.94 24.76
N SER A 227 -4.00 15.10 25.22
CA SER A 227 -2.89 15.50 26.08
C SER A 227 -1.73 16.09 25.27
N LYS A 228 -0.72 16.68 25.95
CA LYS A 228 0.54 17.10 25.29
C LYS A 228 1.27 15.94 24.59
N ALA A 229 1.16 14.72 25.09
CA ALA A 229 1.74 13.54 24.46
C ALA A 229 1.01 13.17 23.15
N ASP A 230 -0.28 13.50 23.05
CA ASP A 230 -1.09 13.26 21.86
C ASP A 230 -0.81 14.28 20.75
N ILE A 231 -0.32 15.49 21.09
CA ILE A 231 -0.02 16.53 20.11
C ILE A 231 0.95 16.05 19.02
N ALA A 232 1.99 15.29 19.37
CA ALA A 232 2.93 14.75 18.37
C ALA A 232 2.26 13.80 17.37
N LYS A 233 1.31 13.00 17.85
CA LYS A 233 0.55 12.02 17.05
C LYS A 233 -0.53 12.70 16.22
N LEU A 234 -1.25 13.65 16.80
CA LEU A 234 -2.23 14.48 16.09
C LEU A 234 -1.55 15.30 15.01
N CYS A 235 -0.38 15.88 15.29
CA CYS A 235 0.42 16.60 14.30
C CYS A 235 0.81 15.69 13.13
N ALA A 236 1.14 14.42 13.39
CA ALA A 236 1.39 13.44 12.33
C ALA A 236 0.12 13.08 11.55
N LEU A 237 -0.99 12.81 12.25
CA LEU A 237 -2.27 12.43 11.69
C LEU A 237 -2.87 13.51 10.77
N PHE A 238 -2.77 14.78 11.15
CA PHE A 238 -3.25 15.91 10.36
C PHE A 238 -2.21 16.45 9.37
N SER A 239 -1.04 15.83 9.25
CA SER A 239 -0.04 16.24 8.28
C SER A 239 -0.46 15.89 6.85
N LYS A 240 0.06 16.63 5.87
CA LYS A 240 -0.10 16.30 4.44
C LYS A 240 0.48 14.92 4.12
N ASP A 241 1.61 14.58 4.72
CA ASP A 241 2.27 13.28 4.50
C ASP A 241 1.34 12.11 4.82
N PHE A 242 0.54 12.24 5.88
CA PHE A 242 -0.46 11.25 6.25
C PHE A 242 -1.74 11.37 5.43
N LEU A 243 -2.42 12.53 5.44
CA LEU A 243 -3.75 12.69 4.84
C LEU A 243 -3.77 12.58 3.30
N PHE A 244 -2.64 12.85 2.63
CA PHE A 244 -2.47 12.59 1.19
C PHE A 244 -1.69 11.30 0.92
N ALA A 245 -1.36 10.52 1.95
CA ALA A 245 -0.58 9.29 1.84
C ALA A 245 0.74 9.49 1.05
N LEU A 246 1.34 10.69 1.10
CA LEU A 246 2.53 11.05 0.32
C LEU A 246 3.76 10.25 0.74
N ARG A 247 3.72 9.64 1.94
CA ARG A 247 4.80 8.82 2.50
C ARG A 247 4.31 7.61 3.29
N THR A 248 3.24 6.96 2.84
CA THR A 248 2.73 5.75 3.52
C THR A 248 2.80 4.52 2.61
N GLN A 249 4.01 4.09 2.30
CA GLN A 249 4.32 2.67 2.37
C GLN A 249 5.44 2.57 3.40
N ASP A 250 5.15 1.98 4.55
CA ASP A 250 6.22 1.31 5.26
C ASP A 250 6.80 0.30 4.28
N ILE A 251 7.95 0.65 3.72
CA ILE A 251 8.80 -0.22 2.89
C ILE A 251 9.16 -1.52 3.65
N ASN A 252 8.84 -1.58 4.95
CA ASN A 252 9.14 -2.65 5.88
C ASN A 252 7.94 -3.53 6.25
N ILE A 253 6.69 -3.22 5.84
CA ILE A 253 5.60 -4.20 5.96
C ILE A 253 5.70 -5.11 4.73
N ILE A 254 6.54 -6.12 4.85
CA ILE A 254 6.67 -7.15 3.83
C ILE A 254 5.36 -7.94 3.82
N ASN A 255 4.73 -8.05 2.64
CA ASN A 255 3.60 -8.95 2.41
C ASN A 255 4.04 -10.37 2.85
N GLU A 256 3.44 -10.91 3.91
CA GLU A 256 3.89 -12.17 4.56
C GLU A 256 3.98 -13.36 3.58
N PRO A 257 3.01 -13.57 2.68
CA PRO A 257 3.17 -14.51 1.57
C PRO A 257 4.40 -14.27 0.68
N PHE A 258 4.67 -13.01 0.32
CA PHE A 258 5.84 -12.64 -0.49
C PHE A 258 7.15 -12.80 0.30
N TYR A 259 7.14 -12.51 1.60
CA TYR A 259 8.29 -12.69 2.48
C TYR A 259 8.72 -14.16 2.54
N HIS A 260 7.77 -15.06 2.78
CA HIS A 260 8.06 -16.50 2.82
C HIS A 260 8.46 -17.05 1.45
N GLU A 261 7.88 -16.54 0.36
CA GLU A 261 8.33 -16.86 -1.00
C GLU A 261 9.76 -16.38 -1.25
N LEU A 262 10.12 -15.18 -0.79
CA LEU A 262 11.48 -14.65 -0.92
C LEU A 262 12.50 -15.49 -0.14
N LEU A 263 12.19 -15.86 1.10
CA LEU A 263 13.03 -16.77 1.89
C LEU A 263 13.21 -18.12 1.18
N TYR A 264 12.13 -18.68 0.65
CA TYR A 264 12.18 -19.93 -0.11
C TYR A 264 13.10 -19.83 -1.34
N LEU A 265 12.98 -18.77 -2.15
CA LEU A 265 13.84 -18.53 -3.31
C LEU A 265 15.31 -18.36 -2.91
N MET A 266 15.55 -17.67 -1.79
CA MET A 266 16.87 -17.52 -1.20
C MET A 266 17.45 -18.87 -0.72
N GLY A 267 16.62 -19.86 -0.41
CA GLY A 267 17.02 -21.12 0.21
C GLY A 267 17.13 -21.02 1.74
N LEU A 268 16.36 -20.12 2.34
CA LEU A 268 16.30 -19.84 3.76
C LEU A 268 14.87 -20.08 4.28
N GLU A 269 14.73 -20.25 5.60
CA GLU A 269 13.43 -20.37 6.27
C GLU A 269 13.47 -19.74 7.66
N GLU A 270 12.31 -19.41 8.19
CA GLU A 270 12.18 -19.01 9.60
C GLU A 270 11.99 -20.24 10.48
N GLN A 271 12.71 -20.23 11.60
CA GLN A 271 12.55 -21.23 12.65
C GLN A 271 12.41 -20.54 14.01
N GLU A 272 11.35 -20.84 14.73
CA GLU A 272 11.18 -20.39 16.10
C GLU A 272 12.01 -21.28 17.05
N ARG A 273 12.93 -20.66 17.81
CA ARG A 273 13.66 -21.30 18.91
C ARG A 273 13.56 -20.43 20.15
N ASN A 274 13.02 -20.98 21.24
CA ASN A 274 12.92 -20.31 22.54
C ASN A 274 12.23 -18.92 22.48
N GLY A 275 11.16 -18.80 21.68
CA GLY A 275 10.41 -17.54 21.51
C GLY A 275 11.13 -16.47 20.68
N LYS A 276 12.21 -16.83 19.97
CA LYS A 276 12.88 -15.98 18.97
C LYS A 276 12.76 -16.61 17.60
N ILE A 277 12.40 -15.81 16.60
CA ILE A 277 12.42 -16.20 15.19
C ILE A 277 13.85 -16.04 14.68
N LEU A 278 14.41 -17.12 14.14
CA LEU A 278 15.73 -17.15 13.52
C LEU A 278 15.58 -17.48 12.04
N ILE A 279 16.39 -16.84 11.19
CA ILE A 279 16.52 -17.23 9.79
C ILE A 279 17.62 -18.27 9.71
N ILE A 280 17.34 -19.41 9.08
CA ILE A 280 18.27 -20.53 8.92
C ILE A 280 18.26 -21.02 7.45
N PRO A 281 19.27 -21.80 7.00
CA PRO A 281 19.18 -22.47 5.71
C PRO A 281 17.99 -23.42 5.68
N SER A 282 17.23 -23.38 4.57
CA SER A 282 16.04 -24.21 4.42
C SER A 282 16.38 -25.70 4.29
N VAL A 283 15.38 -26.55 4.46
CA VAL A 283 15.51 -28.00 4.22
C VAL A 283 16.03 -28.27 2.80
N GLU A 284 15.56 -27.54 1.79
CA GLU A 284 16.00 -27.68 0.41
C GLU A 284 17.49 -27.38 0.24
N SER A 285 17.98 -26.31 0.87
CA SER A 285 19.42 -25.99 0.86
C SER A 285 20.25 -27.09 1.51
N LYS A 286 19.77 -27.67 2.61
CA LYS A 286 20.47 -28.78 3.31
C LYS A 286 20.51 -30.06 2.48
N GLU A 287 19.43 -30.35 1.75
CA GLU A 287 19.33 -31.48 0.82
C GLU A 287 20.14 -31.29 -0.46
N GLY A 288 20.76 -30.12 -0.64
CA GLY A 288 21.51 -29.78 -1.85
C GLY A 288 20.61 -29.60 -3.08
N LYS A 289 19.32 -29.29 -2.84
CA LYS A 289 18.45 -28.80 -3.92
C LYS A 289 18.97 -27.43 -4.32
N ASN A 290 18.91 -27.14 -5.61
CA ASN A 290 19.52 -25.97 -6.24
C ASN A 290 18.83 -24.65 -5.83
N THR A 291 18.79 -24.32 -4.54
CA THR A 291 18.43 -23.01 -3.98
C THR A 291 19.57 -22.02 -4.21
N LEU A 292 19.29 -20.72 -4.12
CA LEU A 292 20.32 -19.71 -4.36
C LEU A 292 21.45 -19.78 -3.33
N TYR A 293 21.12 -19.98 -2.05
CA TYR A 293 22.10 -20.20 -0.99
C TYR A 293 23.01 -21.40 -1.26
N TYR A 294 22.45 -22.56 -1.63
CA TYR A 294 23.25 -23.76 -1.93
C TYR A 294 24.08 -23.61 -3.21
N ALA A 295 23.54 -22.94 -4.23
CA ALA A 295 24.25 -22.70 -5.48
C ALA A 295 25.48 -21.80 -5.27
N ILE A 296 25.36 -20.75 -4.44
CA ILE A 296 26.50 -19.91 -4.06
C ILE A 296 27.58 -20.75 -3.38
N ILE A 297 27.21 -21.59 -2.39
CA ILE A 297 28.16 -22.49 -1.71
C ILE A 297 28.87 -23.37 -2.73
N SER A 298 28.14 -23.98 -3.66
CA SER A 298 28.71 -24.88 -4.66
C SER A 298 29.72 -24.18 -5.58
N CYS A 299 29.46 -22.93 -5.97
CA CYS A 299 30.40 -22.14 -6.78
C CYS A 299 31.72 -21.81 -6.06
N LEU A 300 31.68 -21.69 -4.73
CA LEU A 300 32.87 -21.41 -3.90
C LEU A 300 33.86 -22.60 -3.87
N GLU A 301 33.41 -23.82 -4.16
CA GLU A 301 34.25 -25.03 -4.09
C GLU A 301 35.55 -24.92 -4.92
N SER A 302 35.44 -24.31 -6.10
CA SER A 302 36.57 -24.18 -7.03
C SER A 302 37.44 -22.94 -6.80
N THR A 303 36.90 -21.90 -6.15
CA THR A 303 37.49 -20.55 -6.09
C THR A 303 37.88 -20.11 -4.68
N HIS A 304 37.16 -20.56 -3.66
CA HIS A 304 37.29 -20.14 -2.26
C HIS A 304 37.10 -21.34 -1.31
N LYS A 305 38.05 -22.29 -1.36
CA LYS A 305 37.94 -23.60 -0.69
C LYS A 305 37.71 -23.52 0.83
N GLU A 306 38.37 -22.58 1.51
CA GLU A 306 38.23 -22.42 2.97
C GLU A 306 36.80 -22.01 3.34
N ILE A 307 36.24 -21.02 2.64
CA ILE A 307 34.87 -20.54 2.83
C ILE A 307 33.88 -21.65 2.45
N PHE A 308 34.14 -22.39 1.37
CA PHE A 308 33.33 -23.54 1.00
C PHE A 308 33.25 -24.60 2.11
N THR A 309 34.41 -25.00 2.66
CA THR A 309 34.47 -25.98 3.76
C THR A 309 33.68 -25.49 4.97
N GLN A 310 33.90 -24.24 5.38
CA GLN A 310 33.17 -23.61 6.48
C GLN A 310 31.65 -23.57 6.22
N ALA A 311 31.23 -23.13 5.03
CA ALA A 311 29.82 -23.03 4.67
C ALA A 311 29.14 -24.40 4.65
N LYS A 312 29.84 -25.48 4.24
CA LYS A 312 29.31 -26.85 4.29
C LYS A 312 29.15 -27.36 5.72
N GLU A 313 30.08 -27.05 6.62
CA GLU A 313 29.97 -27.39 8.04
C GLU A 313 28.79 -26.67 8.71
N LEU A 314 28.65 -25.36 8.46
CA LEU A 314 27.53 -24.55 8.97
C LEU A 314 26.19 -25.03 8.41
N LEU A 315 26.11 -25.31 7.11
CA LEU A 315 24.91 -25.85 6.48
C LEU A 315 24.48 -27.19 7.10
N ALA A 316 25.43 -28.08 7.43
CA ALA A 316 25.13 -29.34 8.11
C ALA A 316 24.52 -29.14 9.51
N ARG A 317 24.91 -28.05 10.19
CA ARG A 317 24.37 -27.62 11.50
C ARG A 317 23.12 -26.74 11.41
N GLN A 318 22.65 -26.43 10.18
CA GLN A 318 21.58 -25.45 9.92
C GLN A 318 21.90 -24.04 10.44
N GLU A 319 23.16 -23.65 10.30
CA GLU A 319 23.65 -22.31 10.61
C GLU A 319 23.98 -21.57 9.31
N ILE A 320 23.83 -20.25 9.33
CA ILE A 320 24.11 -19.41 8.16
C ILE A 320 25.61 -19.09 8.12
N CYS A 321 26.20 -19.20 6.94
CA CYS A 321 27.52 -18.66 6.60
C CYS A 321 27.35 -17.19 6.21
N GLU A 322 28.01 -16.30 6.94
CA GLU A 322 27.87 -14.85 6.79
C GLU A 322 28.32 -14.40 5.39
N GLU A 323 29.43 -14.93 4.87
CA GLU A 323 29.96 -14.60 3.54
C GLU A 323 28.98 -14.97 2.42
N VAL A 324 28.34 -16.14 2.54
CA VAL A 324 27.31 -16.59 1.57
C VAL A 324 26.07 -15.70 1.67
N LEU A 325 25.65 -15.35 2.89
CA LEU A 325 24.52 -14.46 3.13
C LEU A 325 24.75 -13.07 2.55
N GLU A 326 25.96 -12.52 2.67
CA GLU A 326 26.30 -11.20 2.11
C GLU A 326 26.16 -11.18 0.58
N ILE A 327 26.67 -12.20 -0.12
CA ILE A 327 26.51 -12.36 -1.57
C ILE A 327 25.03 -12.45 -1.93
N LEU A 328 24.30 -13.30 -1.21
CA LEU A 328 22.88 -13.54 -1.41
C LEU A 328 22.06 -12.25 -1.28
N ILE A 329 22.26 -11.48 -0.21
CA ILE A 329 21.57 -10.20 0.02
C ILE A 329 21.88 -9.20 -1.10
N LEU A 330 23.13 -9.09 -1.53
CA LEU A 330 23.51 -8.18 -2.62
C LEU A 330 22.78 -8.52 -3.93
N TRP A 331 22.74 -9.81 -4.28
CA TRP A 331 22.07 -10.27 -5.51
C TRP A 331 20.56 -10.11 -5.45
N ILE A 332 19.94 -10.47 -4.32
CA ILE A 332 18.50 -10.28 -4.10
C ILE A 332 18.13 -8.79 -4.18
N ASN A 333 18.90 -7.91 -3.54
CA ASN A 333 18.63 -6.47 -3.59
C ASN A 333 18.69 -5.91 -5.01
N ARG A 334 19.64 -6.35 -5.84
CA ARG A 334 19.70 -5.96 -7.25
C ARG A 334 18.48 -6.47 -8.03
N LEU A 335 18.06 -7.70 -7.79
CA LEU A 335 16.90 -8.28 -8.45
C LEU A 335 15.58 -7.61 -8.06
N LEU A 336 15.39 -7.34 -6.76
CA LEU A 336 14.25 -6.56 -6.26
C LEU A 336 14.23 -5.15 -6.86
N PHE A 337 15.40 -4.52 -7.01
CA PHE A 337 15.51 -3.24 -7.68
C PHE A 337 15.06 -3.33 -9.14
N LEU A 338 15.45 -4.38 -9.89
CA LEU A 338 14.99 -4.53 -11.26
C LEU A 338 13.45 -4.66 -11.35
N LYS A 339 12.83 -5.40 -10.42
CA LYS A 339 11.36 -5.55 -10.34
C LYS A 339 10.68 -4.20 -10.12
N LEU A 340 11.23 -3.39 -9.22
CA LEU A 340 10.75 -2.03 -8.97
C LEU A 340 10.93 -1.15 -10.23
N LEU A 341 12.08 -1.21 -10.88
CA LEU A 341 12.37 -0.45 -12.09
C LEU A 341 11.38 -0.80 -13.22
N GLU A 342 11.14 -2.08 -13.46
CA GLU A 342 10.19 -2.54 -14.48
C GLU A 342 8.76 -2.07 -14.17
N SER A 343 8.31 -2.22 -12.91
CA SER A 343 6.99 -1.77 -12.47
C SER A 343 6.81 -0.27 -12.71
N ASN A 344 7.81 0.54 -12.37
CA ASN A 344 7.81 1.97 -12.62
C ASN A 344 7.73 2.29 -14.11
N LEU A 345 8.56 1.67 -14.95
CA LEU A 345 8.53 1.87 -16.40
C LEU A 345 7.14 1.56 -17.01
N LYS A 346 6.51 0.46 -16.59
CA LYS A 346 5.14 0.09 -17.03
C LYS A 346 4.08 1.09 -16.57
N ASN A 347 4.24 1.65 -15.37
CA ASN A 347 3.29 2.61 -14.80
C ASN A 347 3.33 3.96 -15.51
N PHE A 348 4.52 4.44 -15.87
CA PHE A 348 4.69 5.72 -16.58
C PHE A 348 4.27 5.63 -18.06
N ASN A 349 4.36 4.46 -18.69
CA ASN A 349 4.16 4.30 -20.14
C ASN A 349 3.08 3.25 -20.45
N LYS A 350 1.80 3.62 -20.24
CA LYS A 350 0.65 2.69 -20.32
C LYS A 350 0.43 2.04 -21.69
N GLU A 351 0.85 2.69 -22.77
CA GLU A 351 0.66 2.21 -24.16
C GLU A 351 1.77 1.24 -24.63
N GLN A 352 2.93 1.21 -23.94
CA GLN A 352 4.10 0.39 -24.33
C GLN A 352 4.49 -0.64 -23.26
N LYS A 353 3.53 -1.07 -22.43
CA LYS A 353 3.79 -1.96 -21.28
C LYS A 353 4.54 -3.24 -21.64
N ASP A 354 4.19 -3.87 -22.76
CA ASP A 354 4.80 -5.12 -23.19
C ASP A 354 6.25 -4.91 -23.69
N ALA A 355 6.49 -3.81 -24.39
CA ALA A 355 7.83 -3.45 -24.85
C ALA A 355 8.77 -3.09 -23.67
N LEU A 356 8.22 -2.56 -22.58
CA LEU A 356 8.95 -2.18 -21.37
C LEU A 356 9.04 -3.30 -20.31
N SER A 357 8.33 -4.40 -20.51
CA SER A 357 8.51 -5.64 -19.73
C SER A 357 9.83 -6.30 -20.15
N PHE A 358 10.82 -6.33 -19.27
CA PHE A 358 12.15 -6.87 -19.56
C PHE A 358 12.61 -8.00 -18.65
N LEU A 359 11.96 -8.21 -17.51
CA LEU A 359 12.16 -9.34 -16.60
C LEU A 359 11.41 -10.57 -17.08
N ASN A 360 11.76 -11.05 -18.27
CA ASN A 360 11.16 -12.25 -18.84
C ASN A 360 12.21 -13.10 -19.56
N THR A 361 11.84 -14.35 -19.83
CA THR A 361 12.71 -15.36 -20.43
C THR A 361 13.20 -14.99 -21.83
N ALA A 362 12.47 -14.14 -22.57
CA ALA A 362 12.89 -13.70 -23.89
C ALA A 362 14.05 -12.69 -23.83
N LYS A 363 14.07 -11.83 -22.80
CA LYS A 363 15.03 -10.73 -22.65
C LYS A 363 16.15 -11.01 -21.66
N ILE A 364 15.91 -11.80 -20.62
CA ILE A 364 16.92 -12.28 -19.66
C ILE A 364 16.93 -13.81 -19.74
N LYS A 365 17.85 -14.35 -20.55
CA LYS A 365 17.89 -15.78 -20.89
C LYS A 365 18.69 -16.59 -19.87
N ASP A 366 19.71 -15.98 -19.30
CA ASP A 366 20.70 -16.62 -18.44
C ASP A 366 21.30 -15.63 -17.44
N PHE A 367 22.09 -16.15 -16.51
CA PHE A 367 22.78 -15.34 -15.50
C PHE A 367 23.88 -14.45 -16.11
N SER A 368 24.38 -14.76 -17.31
CA SER A 368 25.34 -13.89 -18.02
C SER A 368 24.67 -12.59 -18.47
N THR A 369 23.47 -12.70 -19.04
CA THR A 369 22.62 -11.58 -19.44
C THR A 369 22.28 -10.73 -18.22
N LEU A 370 21.92 -11.35 -17.10
CA LEU A 370 21.63 -10.64 -15.85
C LEU A 370 22.86 -9.92 -15.29
N ASN A 371 24.03 -10.57 -15.30
CA ASN A 371 25.30 -9.96 -14.90
C ASN A 371 25.65 -8.75 -15.78
N SER A 372 25.46 -8.87 -17.09
CA SER A 372 25.69 -7.75 -18.01
C SER A 372 24.72 -6.59 -17.78
N LEU A 373 23.45 -6.90 -17.53
CA LEU A 373 22.46 -5.89 -17.16
C LEU A 373 22.88 -5.10 -15.91
N PHE A 374 23.40 -5.76 -14.88
CA PHE A 374 23.89 -5.07 -13.67
C PHE A 374 25.06 -4.13 -13.96
N PHE A 375 26.11 -4.63 -14.61
CA PHE A 375 27.41 -3.94 -14.61
C PHE A 375 27.77 -3.22 -15.91
N ASN A 376 27.17 -3.61 -17.03
CA ASN A 376 27.44 -3.00 -18.34
C ASN A 376 26.31 -2.07 -18.79
N ILE A 377 25.08 -2.31 -18.33
CA ILE A 377 23.95 -1.42 -18.60
C ILE A 377 23.76 -0.48 -17.40
N LEU A 378 23.24 -0.98 -16.27
CA LEU A 378 22.77 -0.11 -15.19
C LEU A 378 23.88 0.66 -14.46
N ALA A 379 25.13 0.16 -14.47
CA ALA A 379 26.28 0.80 -13.83
C ALA A 379 27.11 1.74 -14.72
N LYS A 380 26.80 1.82 -16.03
CA LYS A 380 27.58 2.64 -16.99
C LYS A 380 26.71 3.68 -17.68
N ASN A 381 27.26 4.88 -17.86
CA ASN A 381 26.64 5.94 -18.65
C ASN A 381 26.77 5.68 -20.17
N LEU A 382 26.16 6.52 -21.01
CA LEU A 382 26.14 6.32 -22.47
C LEU A 382 27.55 6.31 -23.08
N GLU A 383 28.41 7.26 -22.70
CA GLU A 383 29.78 7.36 -23.22
C GLU A 383 30.59 6.08 -22.92
N GLN A 384 30.49 5.57 -21.69
CA GLN A 384 31.14 4.32 -21.27
C GLN A 384 30.61 3.11 -22.06
N ARG A 385 29.30 3.05 -22.31
CA ARG A 385 28.67 1.96 -23.10
C ARG A 385 29.06 1.99 -24.58
N GLU A 386 29.37 3.17 -25.13
CA GLU A 386 29.86 3.32 -26.50
C GLU A 386 31.33 2.91 -26.62
N SER A 387 32.14 3.21 -25.60
CA SER A 387 33.54 2.79 -25.55
C SER A 387 33.73 1.28 -25.35
N GLU A 388 32.80 0.63 -24.65
CA GLU A 388 32.80 -0.81 -24.39
C GLU A 388 31.42 -1.41 -24.75
N PRO A 389 31.16 -1.68 -26.04
CA PRO A 389 29.85 -2.13 -26.48
C PRO A 389 29.48 -3.50 -25.91
N ASP A 390 28.45 -3.55 -25.07
CA ASP A 390 27.85 -4.82 -24.64
C ASP A 390 26.94 -5.40 -25.74
N THR A 391 27.24 -6.62 -26.15
CA THR A 391 26.46 -7.39 -27.12
C THR A 391 25.42 -8.29 -26.45
N GLN A 392 25.62 -8.67 -25.18
CA GLN A 392 24.73 -9.62 -24.49
C GLN A 392 23.39 -9.00 -24.09
N SER A 393 23.38 -7.72 -23.71
CA SER A 393 22.17 -6.97 -23.31
C SER A 393 21.90 -5.77 -24.21
N ALA A 394 22.31 -5.84 -25.48
CA ALA A 394 22.15 -4.73 -26.43
C ALA A 394 20.69 -4.27 -26.60
N HIS A 395 19.73 -5.19 -26.54
CA HIS A 395 18.29 -4.93 -26.57
C HIS A 395 17.76 -4.21 -25.32
N LEU A 396 18.56 -4.10 -24.25
CA LEU A 396 18.22 -3.42 -22.99
C LEU A 396 18.90 -2.06 -22.84
N LYS A 397 19.60 -1.56 -23.87
CA LYS A 397 20.32 -0.26 -23.81
C LYS A 397 19.41 0.95 -23.55
N TYR A 398 18.10 0.83 -23.78
CA TYR A 398 17.11 1.87 -23.43
C TYR A 398 16.96 2.08 -21.92
N LEU A 399 17.46 1.16 -21.09
CA LEU A 399 17.43 1.30 -19.64
C LEU A 399 18.44 2.36 -19.16
N PRO A 400 18.07 3.17 -18.16
CA PRO A 400 18.88 4.29 -17.70
C PRO A 400 20.16 3.83 -17.01
N TYR A 401 21.16 4.70 -16.99
CA TYR A 401 22.26 4.60 -16.04
C TYR A 401 21.75 4.97 -14.64
N LEU A 402 22.09 4.15 -13.66
CA LEU A 402 21.71 4.35 -12.27
C LEU A 402 23.00 4.60 -11.51
N ASN A 403 23.25 5.86 -11.14
CA ASN A 403 24.38 6.26 -10.31
C ASN A 403 24.20 5.74 -8.87
N SER A 404 24.21 4.42 -8.71
CA SER A 404 23.87 3.70 -7.50
C SER A 404 24.98 2.72 -7.17
N SER A 405 25.44 2.75 -5.91
CA SER A 405 26.42 1.80 -5.39
C SER A 405 25.94 0.36 -5.47
N LEU A 406 24.62 0.13 -5.55
CA LEU A 406 24.03 -1.20 -5.71
C LEU A 406 24.54 -1.94 -6.95
N PHE A 407 24.86 -1.22 -8.02
CA PHE A 407 25.36 -1.78 -9.28
C PHE A 407 26.88 -1.64 -9.45
N THR A 408 27.58 -1.25 -8.39
CA THR A 408 29.04 -1.36 -8.34
C THR A 408 29.44 -2.72 -7.77
N ARG A 409 30.59 -3.25 -8.22
CA ARG A 409 31.10 -4.51 -7.67
C ARG A 409 31.59 -4.29 -6.24
N SER A 410 31.10 -5.11 -5.33
CA SER A 410 31.50 -5.11 -3.93
C SER A 410 32.67 -6.06 -3.71
N GLN A 411 33.59 -5.74 -2.79
CA GLN A 411 34.64 -6.68 -2.36
C GLN A 411 34.07 -7.93 -1.69
N LYS A 412 32.84 -7.85 -1.16
CA LYS A 412 32.09 -8.96 -0.56
C LYS A 412 31.54 -9.94 -1.60
N GLU A 413 31.50 -9.54 -2.87
CA GLU A 413 30.99 -10.36 -3.97
C GLU A 413 32.09 -11.30 -4.48
N LEU A 414 32.38 -12.35 -3.70
CA LEU A 414 33.49 -13.29 -3.91
C LEU A 414 33.38 -14.09 -5.22
N ILE A 415 32.16 -14.26 -5.72
CA ILE A 415 31.82 -14.89 -6.99
C ILE A 415 30.87 -13.96 -7.76
N THR A 416 30.80 -14.13 -9.07
CA THR A 416 29.91 -13.35 -9.93
C THR A 416 28.65 -14.13 -10.27
N ILE A 417 27.50 -13.46 -10.39
CA ILE A 417 26.21 -14.14 -10.58
C ILE A 417 26.17 -15.03 -11.84
N ASN A 418 26.96 -14.71 -12.86
CA ASN A 418 27.09 -15.52 -14.06
C ASN A 418 27.83 -16.86 -13.88
N THR A 419 28.41 -17.14 -12.70
CA THR A 419 29.00 -18.46 -12.39
C THR A 419 27.96 -19.46 -11.88
N LEU A 420 26.73 -19.01 -11.62
CA LEU A 420 25.65 -19.90 -11.18
C LEU A 420 25.27 -20.92 -12.27
N PRO A 421 24.91 -22.16 -11.90
CA PRO A 421 24.53 -23.18 -12.86
C PRO A 421 23.27 -22.78 -13.67
N GLU A 422 23.34 -22.82 -14.99
CA GLU A 422 22.19 -22.49 -15.87
C GLU A 422 21.02 -23.48 -15.73
N ASN A 423 21.33 -24.72 -15.36
CA ASN A 423 20.36 -25.79 -15.13
C ASN A 423 19.81 -25.81 -13.68
N MET A 424 20.05 -24.77 -12.88
CA MET A 424 19.42 -24.60 -11.57
C MET A 424 17.91 -24.78 -11.73
N ARG A 425 17.29 -25.67 -10.93
CA ARG A 425 15.84 -25.87 -10.88
C ARG A 425 15.38 -25.86 -9.45
N LEU A 426 14.48 -24.94 -9.13
CA LEU A 426 13.78 -24.89 -7.85
C LEU A 426 12.29 -25.08 -8.12
N GLU A 427 11.63 -25.89 -7.29
CA GLU A 427 10.19 -26.07 -7.37
C GLU A 427 9.47 -24.75 -7.07
N TYR A 428 8.21 -24.63 -7.47
CA TYR A 428 7.43 -23.44 -7.14
C TYR A 428 7.09 -23.43 -5.66
N PHE A 429 7.12 -22.26 -5.03
CA PHE A 429 6.63 -22.12 -3.67
C PHE A 429 5.11 -22.39 -3.67
N LYS A 430 4.61 -23.05 -2.62
CA LYS A 430 3.21 -23.53 -2.56
C LYS A 430 2.17 -22.41 -2.77
N SER A 431 2.55 -21.17 -2.48
CA SER A 431 1.72 -19.97 -2.59
C SER A 431 2.10 -19.05 -3.77
N THR A 432 2.98 -19.49 -4.69
CA THR A 432 3.35 -18.69 -5.87
C THR A 432 2.12 -18.45 -6.74
N ARG A 433 1.70 -17.19 -6.88
CA ARG A 433 0.50 -16.77 -7.61
C ARG A 433 0.49 -17.15 -9.09
N VAL A 434 1.66 -17.36 -9.70
CA VAL A 434 1.81 -17.81 -11.09
C VAL A 434 1.10 -19.14 -11.33
N LEU A 435 0.93 -20.00 -10.32
CA LEU A 435 0.22 -21.27 -10.49
C LEU A 435 -1.29 -21.13 -10.76
N GLU A 436 -1.91 -19.97 -10.49
CA GLU A 436 -3.32 -19.73 -10.77
C GLU A 436 -3.59 -19.39 -12.24
N ASP A 437 -2.69 -18.65 -12.90
CA ASP A 437 -2.80 -18.26 -14.31
C ASP A 437 -2.53 -19.44 -15.28
N TYR A 438 -1.85 -20.49 -14.83
CA TYR A 438 -1.44 -21.64 -15.65
C TYR A 438 -2.38 -22.86 -15.52
N LYS A 439 -3.57 -22.71 -14.93
CA LYS A 439 -4.60 -23.78 -14.86
C LYS A 439 -5.22 -24.17 -16.20
N THR A 440 -4.74 -23.63 -17.33
CA THR A 440 -5.15 -24.05 -18.68
C THR A 440 -4.17 -25.08 -19.26
N PRO A 441 -4.64 -26.17 -19.90
CA PRO A 441 -3.83 -27.35 -20.25
C PRO A 441 -2.79 -27.15 -21.37
N ARG A 442 -2.45 -25.90 -21.74
CA ARG A 442 -1.51 -25.58 -22.83
C ARG A 442 -0.18 -24.96 -22.39
N ASN A 443 -0.01 -24.57 -21.13
CA ASN A 443 1.24 -23.98 -20.66
C ASN A 443 1.83 -24.78 -19.51
N THR A 444 2.90 -25.53 -19.77
CA THR A 444 3.77 -26.03 -18.70
C THR A 444 4.57 -24.85 -18.14
N PRO A 445 4.64 -24.67 -16.81
CA PRO A 445 5.40 -23.58 -16.23
C PRO A 445 6.91 -23.79 -16.47
N PRO A 446 7.69 -22.74 -16.74
CA PRO A 446 9.12 -22.89 -16.99
C PRO A 446 9.84 -23.43 -15.74
N HIS A 447 10.65 -24.47 -15.91
CA HIS A 447 11.35 -25.18 -14.83
C HIS A 447 12.81 -24.73 -14.65
N HIS A 448 13.11 -23.44 -14.85
CA HIS A 448 14.47 -22.90 -14.73
C HIS A 448 14.54 -21.96 -13.52
N GLY A 449 15.54 -22.11 -12.64
CA GLY A 449 15.64 -21.42 -11.34
C GLY A 449 15.67 -19.91 -11.46
N LEU A 450 16.36 -19.36 -12.47
CA LEU A 450 16.28 -17.94 -12.82
C LEU A 450 14.87 -17.53 -13.27
N HIS A 451 14.15 -18.41 -13.96
CA HIS A 451 12.80 -18.13 -14.47
C HIS A 451 11.73 -18.24 -13.37
N THR A 452 11.87 -19.16 -12.40
CA THR A 452 11.04 -19.16 -11.19
C THR A 452 11.20 -17.82 -10.46
N PHE A 453 12.44 -17.37 -10.28
CA PHE A 453 12.78 -16.10 -9.62
C PHE A 453 12.26 -14.86 -10.37
N LEU A 454 12.31 -14.88 -11.70
CA LEU A 454 11.81 -13.78 -12.54
C LEU A 454 10.27 -13.80 -12.69
N ALA A 455 9.62 -14.95 -12.54
CA ALA A 455 8.17 -15.11 -12.71
C ALA A 455 7.36 -14.83 -11.44
N SER A 456 7.89 -15.18 -10.25
CA SER A 456 7.44 -14.68 -8.94
C SER A 456 7.63 -13.18 -8.82
#